data_AF-A0A6M0FCD2-F1
#
_entry.id   AF-A0A6M0FCD2-F1
#
_cell.length_a   1.000
_cell.length_b   1.000
_cell.length_c   1.000
_cell.angle_alpha   90.00
_cell.angle_beta   90.00
_cell.angle_gamma   90.00
#
_symmetry.space_group_name_H-M   'P 1'
#
loop_
_entity.id
_entity.type
_entity.pdbx_description
1 polymer ?
#
loop_
_entity_poly.entity_id
_entity_poly.type
_entity_poly.pdbx_seq_one_letter_code
_entity_poly.pdbx_strand_id
1 'polypeptide(L)'
;MTEPTNFLTLTNTGNKDKYGCNVLKLSYYKDRIFTDKIQCCSGAPGRQFFRTGDESWSGSLEPLPEGKWYVHDIEWADGKDNYSGNVWQSGIGPVTVPLDYLGPKGTDRSAIEIHIDWNWQWAPGTAGCVGIYSIVDFQLFVSWLRETDPRDLYVDWGLGTCPTPV
;
A
#
# COMPACT_ATOMS: atom_id res chain seq x y z
N MET A 1 -6.23 -24.94 5.15
CA MET A 1 -6.36 -23.76 4.27
C MET A 1 -5.29 -23.91 3.22
N THR A 2 -5.65 -23.78 1.95
CA THR A 2 -4.68 -23.84 0.84
C THR A 2 -3.94 -22.52 0.78
N GLU A 3 -2.63 -22.62 0.62
CA GLU A 3 -1.71 -21.49 0.56
C GLU A 3 -2.08 -20.49 -0.54
N PRO A 4 -2.08 -19.17 -0.27
CA PRO A 4 -2.34 -18.15 -1.28
C PRO A 4 -1.33 -18.26 -2.42
N THR A 5 -1.84 -18.52 -3.62
CA THR A 5 -1.03 -18.65 -4.83
C THR A 5 -0.63 -17.29 -5.41
N ASN A 6 -1.48 -16.28 -5.23
CA ASN A 6 -1.29 -14.92 -5.75
C ASN A 6 -1.32 -13.91 -4.60
N PHE A 7 -0.32 -13.05 -4.51
CA PHE A 7 -0.19 -12.11 -3.40
C PHE A 7 0.65 -10.90 -3.78
N LEU A 8 0.61 -9.90 -2.92
CA LEU A 8 1.41 -8.69 -3.00
C LEU A 8 2.44 -8.66 -1.87
N THR A 9 3.57 -8.03 -2.11
CA THR A 9 4.53 -7.69 -1.05
C THR A 9 4.91 -6.23 -1.09
N LEU A 10 5.09 -5.61 0.07
CA LEU A 10 5.57 -4.24 0.20
C LEU A 10 6.86 -4.22 1.02
N THR A 11 7.94 -3.76 0.41
CA THR A 11 9.28 -3.74 1.04
C THR A 11 9.96 -2.38 0.85
N ASN A 12 10.77 -1.97 1.82
CA ASN A 12 11.60 -0.77 1.68
C ASN A 12 12.76 -1.02 0.69
N THR A 13 13.03 -0.06 -0.20
CA THR A 13 14.16 -0.15 -1.15
C THR A 13 15.47 0.41 -0.60
N GLY A 14 15.43 1.13 0.52
CA GLY A 14 16.56 1.88 1.07
C GLY A 14 16.84 3.22 0.36
N ASN A 15 16.09 3.54 -0.70
CA ASN A 15 16.20 4.81 -1.41
C ASN A 15 15.18 5.82 -0.89
N LYS A 16 15.45 7.10 -1.13
CA LYS A 16 14.50 8.19 -0.92
C LYS A 16 14.19 8.89 -2.24
N ASP A 17 12.96 9.37 -2.38
CA ASP A 17 12.59 10.27 -3.47
C ASP A 17 13.09 11.69 -3.20
N LYS A 18 12.85 12.59 -4.16
CA LYS A 18 13.24 14.01 -4.07
C LYS A 18 12.55 14.79 -2.95
N TYR A 19 11.49 14.24 -2.35
CA TYR A 19 10.74 14.83 -1.24
C TYR A 19 11.15 14.27 0.13
N GLY A 20 12.01 13.25 0.15
CA GLY A 20 12.49 12.60 1.35
C GLY A 20 11.65 11.40 1.79
N CYS A 21 10.57 11.05 1.07
CA CYS A 21 9.83 9.81 1.27
C CYS A 21 10.72 8.61 0.91
N ASN A 22 10.69 7.54 1.70
CA ASN A 22 11.33 6.29 1.35
C ASN A 22 10.58 5.72 0.15
N VAL A 23 11.34 5.34 -0.87
CA VAL A 23 10.78 4.62 -2.00
C VAL A 23 10.55 3.18 -1.56
N LEU A 24 9.30 2.77 -1.59
CA LEU A 24 8.85 1.42 -1.32
C LEU A 24 8.61 0.69 -2.64
N LYS A 25 8.68 -0.63 -2.59
CA LYS A 25 8.44 -1.51 -3.73
C LYS A 25 7.22 -2.37 -3.42
N LEU A 26 6.13 -2.13 -4.13
CA LEU A 26 4.96 -3.01 -4.14
C LEU A 26 5.16 -4.02 -5.28
N SER A 27 5.31 -5.30 -4.93
CA SER A 27 5.57 -6.38 -5.88
C SER A 27 4.36 -7.28 -5.99
N TYR A 28 4.12 -7.80 -7.19
CA TYR A 28 3.05 -8.74 -7.49
C TYR A 28 3.61 -10.11 -7.81
N TYR A 29 3.03 -11.13 -7.16
CA TYR A 29 3.35 -12.53 -7.34
C TYR A 29 2.14 -13.26 -7.88
N LYS A 30 2.33 -13.99 -8.98
CA LYS A 30 1.34 -14.87 -9.61
C LYS A 30 1.85 -16.29 -9.56
N ASP A 31 1.05 -17.21 -9.06
CA ASP A 31 1.44 -18.61 -8.82
C ASP A 31 2.79 -18.70 -8.05
N ARG A 32 2.98 -17.79 -7.09
CA ARG A 32 4.20 -17.60 -6.27
C ARG A 32 5.45 -17.16 -7.05
N ILE A 33 5.31 -16.80 -8.31
CA ILE A 33 6.38 -16.29 -9.16
C ILE A 33 6.28 -14.76 -9.21
N PHE A 34 7.40 -14.10 -8.91
CA PHE A 34 7.51 -12.66 -9.09
C PHE A 34 7.15 -12.30 -10.54
N THR A 35 6.14 -11.46 -10.72
CA THR A 35 5.62 -11.09 -12.04
C THR A 35 5.95 -9.64 -12.36
N ASP A 36 5.68 -8.72 -11.45
CA ASP A 36 5.89 -7.29 -11.68
C ASP A 36 6.03 -6.49 -10.37
N LYS A 37 6.37 -5.20 -10.48
CA LYS A 37 6.48 -4.27 -9.35
C LYS A 37 6.23 -2.82 -9.75
N ILE A 38 5.76 -2.02 -8.78
CA ILE A 38 5.70 -0.56 -8.87
C ILE A 38 6.39 0.08 -7.67
N GLN A 39 6.77 1.35 -7.85
CA GLN A 39 7.28 2.17 -6.76
C GLN A 39 6.15 2.97 -6.10
N CYS A 40 6.22 3.10 -4.79
CA CYS A 40 5.25 3.83 -3.98
C CYS A 40 5.91 4.41 -2.73
N CYS A 41 5.15 5.12 -1.91
CA CYS A 41 5.55 5.63 -0.60
C CYS A 41 4.54 5.20 0.48
N SER A 42 4.93 5.38 1.74
CA SER A 42 4.01 5.30 2.88
C SER A 42 4.57 6.14 4.02
N GLY A 43 3.68 6.86 4.70
CA GLY A 43 4.06 7.81 5.74
C GLY A 43 4.57 9.15 5.17
N ALA A 44 4.60 10.16 6.04
CA ALA A 44 5.04 11.51 5.68
C ALA A 44 6.58 11.60 5.68
N PRO A 45 7.22 12.48 4.88
CA PRO A 45 8.68 12.52 4.70
C PRO A 45 9.50 12.50 5.99
N GLY A 46 9.06 13.26 7.01
CA GLY A 46 9.71 13.37 8.32
C GLY A 46 9.23 12.37 9.38
N ARG A 47 8.38 11.42 9.03
CA ARG A 47 7.74 10.47 9.95
C ARG A 47 7.94 9.02 9.49
N GLN A 48 9.08 8.68 8.93
CA GLN A 48 9.25 7.35 8.32
C GLN A 48 9.91 6.33 9.25
N PHE A 49 9.29 6.13 10.41
CA PHE A 49 9.67 5.08 11.33
C PHE A 49 8.87 3.82 10.99
N PHE A 50 9.57 2.79 10.51
CA PHE A 50 8.95 1.49 10.24
C PHE A 50 8.75 0.73 11.54
N ARG A 51 7.56 0.17 11.74
CA ARG A 51 7.15 -0.49 12.99
C ARG A 51 6.41 -1.79 12.71
N THR A 52 6.38 -2.65 13.71
CA THR A 52 5.44 -3.78 13.77
C THR A 52 4.03 -3.28 14.08
N GLY A 53 3.01 -4.12 13.87
CA GLY A 53 1.61 -3.75 14.12
C GLY A 53 1.35 -3.22 15.53
N ASP A 54 1.89 -3.90 16.54
CA ASP A 54 1.69 -3.60 17.97
C ASP A 54 2.49 -2.39 18.47
N GLU A 55 3.45 -1.93 17.69
CA GLU A 55 4.21 -0.71 17.97
C GLU A 55 3.69 0.50 17.19
N SER A 56 2.73 0.31 16.29
CA SER A 56 2.17 1.37 15.43
C SER A 56 0.84 1.87 15.96
N TRP A 57 0.63 3.18 15.91
CA TRP A 57 -0.56 3.84 16.45
C TRP A 57 -1.21 4.80 15.46
N SER A 58 -2.51 5.06 15.65
CA SER A 58 -3.29 5.98 14.83
C SER A 58 -2.74 7.41 14.88
N GLY A 59 -2.73 8.09 13.73
CA GLY A 59 -2.28 9.48 13.63
C GLY A 59 -0.77 9.69 13.69
N SER A 60 0.05 8.64 13.74
CA SER A 60 1.52 8.78 13.76
C SER A 60 2.10 9.39 12.48
N LEU A 61 1.35 9.36 11.37
CA LEU A 61 1.80 9.66 10.00
C LEU A 61 2.97 8.78 9.55
N GLU A 62 3.22 7.68 10.25
CA GLU A 62 4.26 6.72 9.93
C GLU A 62 3.81 5.76 8.83
N PRO A 63 4.76 5.09 8.15
CA PRO A 63 4.46 4.03 7.19
C PRO A 63 3.50 2.97 7.75
N LEU A 64 2.79 2.33 6.84
CA LEU A 64 2.01 1.13 7.09
C LEU A 64 2.82 0.13 7.94
N PRO A 65 2.34 -0.39 9.08
CA PRO A 65 3.14 -1.30 9.88
C PRO A 65 3.29 -2.68 9.25
N GLU A 66 4.37 -3.35 9.67
CA GLU A 66 4.72 -4.70 9.26
C GLU A 66 3.62 -5.71 9.62
N GLY A 67 3.36 -6.64 8.70
CA GLY A 67 2.43 -7.74 8.88
C GLY A 67 1.62 -8.06 7.63
N LYS A 68 0.57 -8.85 7.83
CA LYS A 68 -0.36 -9.26 6.78
C LYS A 68 -1.55 -8.32 6.75
N TRP A 69 -1.91 -7.90 5.55
CA TRP A 69 -3.06 -7.05 5.27
C TRP A 69 -3.97 -7.72 4.24
N TYR A 70 -5.28 -7.58 4.42
CA TYR A 70 -6.28 -7.94 3.44
C TYR A 70 -6.48 -6.78 2.45
N VAL A 71 -6.54 -7.08 1.16
CA VAL A 71 -6.77 -6.10 0.09
C VAL A 71 -8.22 -6.16 -0.36
N HIS A 72 -8.98 -5.10 -0.09
CA HIS A 72 -10.39 -5.02 -0.44
C HIS A 72 -10.62 -4.71 -1.93
N ASP A 73 -11.88 -4.59 -2.31
CA ASP A 73 -12.27 -4.21 -3.67
C ASP A 73 -11.88 -2.77 -4.02
N ILE A 74 -11.84 -2.50 -5.33
CA ILE A 74 -11.51 -1.18 -5.87
C ILE A 74 -12.71 -0.26 -5.70
N GLU A 75 -12.48 0.88 -5.07
CA GLU A 75 -13.48 1.92 -4.85
C GLU A 75 -13.20 3.16 -5.71
N TRP A 76 -14.18 3.51 -6.54
CA TRP A 76 -14.11 4.68 -7.43
C TRP A 76 -14.93 5.83 -6.85
N ALA A 77 -14.34 7.01 -6.81
CA ALA A 77 -15.04 8.23 -6.38
C ALA A 77 -16.11 8.67 -7.39
N ASP A 78 -15.93 8.36 -8.68
CA ASP A 78 -16.85 8.76 -9.74
C ASP A 78 -16.73 7.87 -10.98
N GLY A 79 -17.59 6.86 -11.09
CA GLY A 79 -17.62 5.96 -12.24
C GLY A 79 -16.41 5.02 -12.30
N LYS A 80 -16.66 3.77 -12.72
CA LYS A 80 -15.61 2.77 -12.86
C LYS A 80 -14.57 3.22 -13.90
N ASP A 81 -13.28 3.05 -13.59
CA ASP A 81 -12.14 3.34 -14.47
C ASP A 81 -11.97 4.82 -14.86
N ASN A 82 -12.62 5.74 -14.16
CA ASN A 82 -12.52 7.17 -14.42
C ASN A 82 -11.50 7.84 -13.50
N TYR A 83 -10.27 7.97 -13.98
CA TYR A 83 -9.15 8.60 -13.26
C TYR A 83 -9.13 10.14 -13.35
N SER A 84 -10.09 10.73 -14.06
CA SER A 84 -10.18 12.19 -14.28
C SER A 84 -11.46 12.80 -13.69
N GLY A 85 -12.29 11.99 -13.03
CA GLY A 85 -13.56 12.40 -12.43
C GLY A 85 -13.39 13.06 -11.06
N ASN A 86 -14.45 13.00 -10.26
CA ASN A 86 -14.35 13.44 -8.87
C ASN A 86 -13.31 12.61 -8.10
N VAL A 87 -12.83 13.19 -7.01
CA VAL A 87 -11.87 12.55 -6.10
C VAL A 87 -12.48 12.41 -4.72
N TRP A 88 -12.12 11.36 -3.99
CA TRP A 88 -12.55 11.16 -2.60
C TRP A 88 -12.13 12.33 -1.72
N GLN A 89 -10.87 12.74 -1.85
CA GLN A 89 -10.29 13.95 -1.28
C GLN A 89 -8.94 14.25 -1.93
N SER A 90 -8.36 15.41 -1.64
CA SER A 90 -7.13 15.89 -2.28
C SER A 90 -5.91 15.00 -2.06
N GLY A 91 -5.87 14.18 -1.01
CA GLY A 91 -4.77 13.23 -0.77
C GLY A 91 -4.96 11.83 -1.34
N ILE A 92 -6.20 11.42 -1.66
CA ILE A 92 -6.52 10.04 -2.09
C ILE A 92 -6.67 9.95 -3.61
N GLY A 93 -7.28 10.98 -4.21
CA GLY A 93 -7.57 10.98 -5.64
C GLY A 93 -8.85 10.20 -6.01
N PRO A 94 -8.98 9.77 -7.28
CA PRO A 94 -10.24 9.28 -7.84
C PRO A 94 -10.53 7.80 -7.52
N VAL A 95 -9.55 7.07 -7.01
CA VAL A 95 -9.64 5.63 -6.78
C VAL A 95 -8.81 5.24 -5.56
N THR A 96 -9.34 4.31 -4.78
CA THR A 96 -8.69 3.76 -3.59
C THR A 96 -8.99 2.27 -3.43
N VAL A 97 -8.18 1.59 -2.64
CA VAL A 97 -8.36 0.17 -2.28
C VAL A 97 -8.13 0.04 -0.78
N PRO A 98 -9.19 -0.15 0.02
CA PRO A 98 -9.06 -0.27 1.47
C PRO A 98 -8.22 -1.49 1.89
N LEU A 99 -7.56 -1.38 3.04
CA LEU A 99 -6.75 -2.43 3.64
C LEU A 99 -7.17 -2.69 5.10
N ASP A 100 -7.28 -3.97 5.46
CA ASP A 100 -7.49 -4.40 6.85
C ASP A 100 -6.29 -5.19 7.39
N TYR A 101 -5.86 -4.87 8.62
CA TYR A 101 -4.77 -5.59 9.26
C TYR A 101 -5.22 -6.96 9.75
N LEU A 102 -4.50 -8.02 9.34
CA LEU A 102 -4.80 -9.40 9.72
C LEU A 102 -3.87 -9.95 10.79
N GLY A 103 -2.70 -9.35 11.02
CA GLY A 103 -1.78 -9.77 12.06
C GLY A 103 -0.30 -9.73 11.65
N PRO A 104 0.61 -10.28 12.48
CA PRO A 104 0.37 -11.33 13.48
C PRO A 104 -0.16 -10.86 14.85
N LYS A 105 -0.08 -9.56 15.18
CA LYS A 105 -0.63 -8.98 16.42
C LYS A 105 -1.77 -8.01 16.09
N GLY A 106 -2.19 -7.19 17.04
CA GLY A 106 -3.11 -6.07 16.77
C GLY A 106 -2.35 -4.84 16.29
N THR A 107 -3.09 -3.86 15.76
CA THR A 107 -2.60 -2.51 15.52
C THR A 107 -3.72 -1.51 15.75
N ASP A 108 -3.40 -0.30 16.21
CA ASP A 108 -4.40 0.78 16.34
C ASP A 108 -4.62 1.54 15.02
N ARG A 109 -3.91 1.14 13.95
CA ARG A 109 -4.03 1.71 12.62
C ARG A 109 -5.36 1.31 11.99
N SER A 110 -6.04 2.30 11.41
CA SER A 110 -7.33 2.14 10.73
C SER A 110 -7.43 3.13 9.57
N ALA A 111 -8.45 2.98 8.73
CA ALA A 111 -8.66 3.80 7.52
C ALA A 111 -7.41 3.86 6.63
N ILE A 112 -6.79 2.69 6.44
CA ILE A 112 -5.61 2.51 5.62
C ILE A 112 -6.05 2.03 4.24
N GLU A 113 -5.43 2.58 3.21
CA GLU A 113 -5.78 2.25 1.83
C GLU A 113 -4.54 2.26 0.92
N ILE A 114 -4.68 1.70 -0.28
CA ILE A 114 -3.77 1.91 -1.41
C ILE A 114 -4.44 2.90 -2.36
N HIS A 115 -3.82 4.05 -2.57
CA HIS A 115 -4.36 5.11 -3.42
C HIS A 115 -3.23 5.83 -4.18
N ILE A 116 -3.58 6.73 -5.09
CA ILE A 116 -2.59 7.61 -5.72
C ILE A 116 -2.21 8.67 -4.69
N ASP A 117 -0.92 8.97 -4.50
CA ASP A 117 -0.47 10.10 -3.66
C ASP A 117 -0.85 11.43 -4.35
N TRP A 118 -2.13 11.77 -4.39
CA TRP A 118 -2.70 12.70 -5.37
C TRP A 118 -2.21 14.14 -5.22
N ASN A 119 -1.83 14.52 -4.00
CA ASN A 119 -1.32 15.83 -3.64
C ASN A 119 0.21 15.87 -3.50
N TRP A 120 0.93 14.86 -4.00
CA TRP A 120 2.38 14.71 -3.82
C TRP A 120 3.22 15.95 -4.16
N GLN A 121 2.73 16.79 -5.08
CA GLN A 121 3.42 18.00 -5.52
C GLN A 121 3.53 19.08 -4.44
N TRP A 122 2.57 19.14 -3.50
CA TRP A 122 2.54 20.14 -2.42
C TRP A 122 2.51 19.53 -1.01
N ALA A 123 2.08 18.27 -0.87
CA ALA A 123 2.05 17.54 0.39
C ALA A 123 2.46 16.07 0.15
N PRO A 124 3.76 15.80 -0.14
CA PRO A 124 4.25 14.46 -0.45
C PRO A 124 4.12 13.48 0.72
N GLY A 125 3.86 12.22 0.38
CA GLY A 125 3.71 11.14 1.35
C GLY A 125 2.29 11.02 1.91
N THR A 126 2.06 9.96 2.67
CA THR A 126 0.72 9.63 3.17
C THR A 126 0.65 9.70 4.70
N ALA A 127 -0.55 9.62 5.26
CA ALA A 127 -0.73 9.38 6.69
C ALA A 127 -0.56 7.89 7.08
N GLY A 128 0.17 7.11 6.26
CA GLY A 128 0.46 5.68 6.43
C GLY A 128 -0.31 4.74 5.51
N CYS A 129 -1.12 5.28 4.60
CA CYS A 129 -1.59 4.57 3.40
C CYS A 129 -0.42 4.22 2.47
N VAL A 130 -0.66 3.39 1.46
CA VAL A 130 0.31 3.16 0.38
C VAL A 130 -0.01 4.14 -0.75
N GLY A 131 0.87 5.12 -0.95
CA GLY A 131 0.75 6.16 -1.97
C GLY A 131 1.49 5.76 -3.24
N ILE A 132 0.75 5.43 -4.30
CA ILE A 132 1.30 5.17 -5.64
C ILE A 132 1.55 6.50 -6.34
N TYR A 133 2.71 6.66 -6.97
CA TYR A 133 3.18 7.95 -7.47
C TYR A 133 2.48 8.43 -8.76
N SER A 134 1.90 7.53 -9.54
CA SER A 134 1.35 7.87 -10.85
C SER A 134 0.05 7.13 -11.16
N ILE A 135 -0.79 7.76 -11.99
CA ILE A 135 -2.00 7.11 -12.53
C ILE A 135 -1.63 5.85 -13.33
N VAL A 136 -0.53 5.87 -14.08
CA VAL A 136 -0.08 4.73 -14.89
C VAL A 136 0.26 3.52 -14.01
N ASP A 137 1.01 3.74 -12.94
CA ASP A 137 1.34 2.68 -11.98
C ASP A 137 0.08 2.20 -11.23
N PHE A 138 -0.87 3.09 -10.95
CA PHE A 138 -2.13 2.71 -10.33
C PHE A 138 -2.99 1.86 -11.28
N GLN A 139 -3.03 2.21 -12.57
CA GLN A 139 -3.70 1.39 -13.59
C GLN A 139 -3.07 -0.01 -13.69
N LEU A 140 -1.73 -0.08 -13.60
CA LEU A 140 -1.02 -1.35 -13.53
C LEU A 140 -1.41 -2.15 -12.28
N PHE A 141 -1.47 -1.52 -11.11
CA PHE A 141 -1.95 -2.16 -9.88
C PHE A 141 -3.40 -2.67 -10.00
N VAL A 142 -4.31 -1.87 -10.55
CA VAL A 142 -5.70 -2.28 -10.84
C VAL A 142 -5.76 -3.48 -11.77
N SER A 143 -4.84 -3.58 -12.74
CA SER A 143 -4.76 -4.73 -13.63
C SER A 143 -4.38 -6.00 -12.88
N TRP A 144 -3.47 -5.94 -11.89
CA TRP A 144 -3.12 -7.09 -11.06
C TRP A 144 -4.31 -7.58 -10.22
N LEU A 145 -5.05 -6.64 -9.62
CA LEU A 145 -6.27 -6.94 -8.86
C LEU A 145 -7.32 -7.66 -9.72
N ARG A 146 -7.45 -7.29 -10.98
CA ARG A 146 -8.42 -7.91 -11.91
C ARG A 146 -7.93 -9.22 -12.52
N GLU A 147 -6.62 -9.43 -12.59
CA GLU A 147 -6.04 -10.60 -13.24
C GLU A 147 -6.16 -11.85 -12.37
N THR A 148 -5.74 -11.75 -11.10
CA THR A 148 -5.62 -12.91 -10.20
C THR A 148 -6.25 -12.69 -8.83
N ASP A 149 -6.81 -11.50 -8.60
CA ASP A 149 -7.46 -11.13 -7.35
C ASP A 149 -6.57 -11.39 -6.10
N PRO A 150 -5.32 -10.89 -6.04
CA PRO A 150 -4.44 -11.09 -4.91
C PRO A 150 -4.94 -10.32 -3.68
N ARG A 151 -5.63 -11.02 -2.77
CA ARG A 151 -6.21 -10.45 -1.55
C ARG A 151 -5.27 -10.36 -0.35
N ASP A 152 -4.08 -10.92 -0.48
CA ASP A 152 -3.07 -10.92 0.57
C ASP A 152 -1.93 -9.95 0.23
N LEU A 153 -1.71 -8.96 1.11
CA LEU A 153 -0.56 -8.06 1.09
C LEU A 153 0.35 -8.34 2.28
N TYR A 154 1.61 -8.65 2.01
CA TYR A 154 2.64 -8.87 3.02
C TYR A 154 3.56 -7.66 3.09
N VAL A 155 3.49 -6.92 4.19
CA VAL A 155 4.30 -5.74 4.45
C VAL A 155 5.51 -6.18 5.27
N ASP A 156 6.70 -6.11 4.69
CA ASP A 156 7.94 -6.60 5.30
C ASP A 156 9.01 -5.50 5.34
N TRP A 157 9.32 -5.06 6.55
CA TRP A 157 10.32 -4.05 6.86
C TRP A 157 11.62 -4.66 7.40
N GLY A 158 11.71 -5.99 7.49
CA GLY A 158 12.82 -6.71 8.09
C GLY A 158 12.82 -6.67 9.62
N LEU A 159 11.67 -6.43 10.25
CA LEU A 159 11.52 -6.40 11.72
C LEU A 159 11.23 -7.79 12.30
N GLY A 160 11.00 -8.79 11.45
CA GLY A 160 10.90 -10.20 11.84
C GLY A 160 9.51 -10.65 12.28
N THR A 161 8.48 -9.86 12.02
CA THR A 161 7.07 -10.16 12.36
C THR A 161 6.19 -10.40 11.13
N CYS A 162 6.61 -9.99 9.94
CA CYS A 162 5.86 -10.29 8.72
C CYS A 162 5.73 -11.81 8.54
N PRO A 163 4.51 -12.37 8.45
CA PRO A 163 4.35 -13.78 8.16
C PRO A 163 4.89 -14.08 6.76
N THR A 164 5.50 -15.24 6.59
CA THR A 164 5.89 -15.70 5.27
C THR A 164 4.64 -15.95 4.44
N PRO A 165 4.60 -15.56 3.14
CA PRO A 165 3.59 -16.03 2.21
C PRO A 165 3.68 -17.55 2.15
N VAL A 166 2.82 -18.19 2.93
CA VAL A 166 2.72 -19.64 3.01
C VAL A 166 2.08 -20.15 1.74
#